data_AF-A0AAU6BNG4-F1
#
_entry.id   AF-A0AAU6BNG4-F1
#
_cell.length_a   1.000
_cell.length_b   1.000
_cell.length_c   1.000
_cell.angle_alpha   90.00
_cell.angle_beta   90.00
_cell.angle_gamma   90.00
#
_symmetry.space_group_name_H-M   'P 1'
#
loop_
_entity.id
_entity.type
_entity.pdbx_description
1 polymer ?
#
loop_
_entity_poly.entity_id
_entity_poly.type
_entity_poly.pdbx_seq_one_letter_code
_entity_poly.pdbx_strand_id
1 'polypeptide(L)'
;MSDIPPDLHWERAAPPDATGPGPWIELAFGEGDDGEAPVYIRETSDPTNVVTTNRRKWDAFVLGVQAGEFDHFVEGVEGVEGVEGAENPADPADSADSADTTGLGNRPDA
;
A
#
# COMPACT_ATOMS: atom_id res chain seq x y z
N MET A 1 15.49 1.26 23.12
CA MET A 1 14.16 1.51 22.54
C MET A 1 13.54 2.59 23.40
N SER A 2 13.03 3.67 22.80
CA SER A 2 12.29 4.69 23.57
C SER A 2 11.06 4.02 24.18
N ASP A 3 10.79 4.26 25.46
CA ASP A 3 9.53 3.85 26.06
C ASP A 3 8.41 4.68 25.43
N ILE A 4 7.55 4.03 24.65
CA ILE A 4 6.43 4.66 23.95
C ILE A 4 5.25 4.73 24.95
N PRO A 5 4.65 5.91 25.17
CA PRO A 5 3.48 6.03 26.02
C PRO A 5 2.32 5.14 25.52
N PRO A 6 1.60 4.43 26.41
CA PRO A 6 0.56 3.49 26.02
C PRO A 6 -0.75 4.17 25.54
N ASP A 7 -0.94 5.45 25.86
CA ASP A 7 -2.18 6.22 25.69
C ASP A 7 -2.10 7.28 24.57
N LEU A 8 -1.27 7.02 23.56
CA LEU A 8 -1.13 7.88 22.40
C LEU A 8 -2.39 7.89 21.52
N HIS A 9 -2.78 9.10 21.10
CA HIS A 9 -3.81 9.29 20.08
C HIS A 9 -3.18 9.24 18.68
N TRP A 10 -3.45 8.15 17.96
CA TRP A 10 -2.94 7.93 16.61
C TRP A 10 -3.87 8.52 15.55
N GLU A 11 -3.33 9.37 14.69
CA GLU A 11 -4.02 10.00 13.57
C GLU A 11 -3.44 9.49 12.25
N ARG A 12 -4.32 9.06 11.35
CA ARG A 12 -3.95 8.60 10.01
C ARG A 12 -3.54 9.79 9.15
N ALA A 13 -2.40 9.69 8.47
CA ALA A 13 -1.89 10.68 7.52
C ALA A 13 -2.63 10.63 6.17
N ALA A 14 -3.97 10.69 6.20
CA ALA A 14 -4.81 10.68 5.01
C ALA A 14 -6.12 11.43 5.29
N PRO A 15 -6.81 11.94 4.25
CA PRO A 15 -8.16 12.44 4.40
C PRO A 15 -9.09 11.41 5.09
N PRO A 16 -10.05 11.83 5.93
CA PRO A 16 -10.90 10.91 6.70
C PRO A 16 -11.70 9.92 5.83
N ASP A 17 -12.04 10.33 4.61
CA ASP A 17 -12.79 9.58 3.61
C ASP A 17 -11.90 8.85 2.59
N ALA A 18 -10.57 8.99 2.70
CA ALA A 18 -9.64 8.34 1.79
C ALA A 18 -9.79 6.82 1.87
N THR A 19 -10.17 6.22 0.75
CA THR A 19 -10.26 4.77 0.55
C THR A 19 -9.07 4.33 -0.30
N GLY A 20 -8.43 3.21 0.05
CA GLY A 20 -7.30 2.69 -0.71
C GLY A 20 -6.72 1.44 -0.07
N PRO A 21 -5.93 0.65 -0.81
CA PRO A 21 -5.14 -0.40 -0.20
C PRO A 21 -4.11 0.27 0.72
N GLY A 22 -4.15 -0.05 2.02
CA GLY A 22 -3.06 0.30 2.91
C GLY A 22 -1.75 -0.39 2.51
N PRO A 23 -0.65 -0.20 3.25
CA PRO A 23 -0.60 0.37 4.60
C PRO A 23 -0.72 1.90 4.64
N TRP A 24 -1.24 2.42 5.74
CA TRP A 24 -1.30 3.86 6.02
C TRP A 24 -0.24 4.24 7.05
N ILE A 25 0.26 5.46 6.95
CA ILE A 25 1.08 6.07 8.00
C ILE A 25 0.15 6.65 9.07
N GLU A 26 0.46 6.39 10.33
CA GLU A 26 -0.19 6.99 11.51
C GLU A 26 0.83 7.77 12.33
N LEU A 27 0.39 8.89 12.91
CA LEU A 27 1.18 9.76 13.76
C LEU A 27 0.54 9.93 15.12
N ALA A 28 1.36 10.08 16.16
CA ALA A 28 0.90 10.55 17.47
C ALA A 28 1.84 11.60 18.03
N PHE A 29 1.26 12.62 18.67
CA PHE A 29 2.00 13.65 19.39
C PHE A 29 2.03 13.30 20.87
N GLY A 30 3.22 13.22 21.45
CA GLY A 30 3.36 13.04 22.90
C GLY A 30 3.13 14.34 23.66
N GLU A 31 3.23 14.26 24.98
CA GLU A 31 3.02 15.40 25.86
C GLU A 31 4.06 16.52 25.64
N GLY A 32 3.59 17.76 25.71
CA GLY A 32 4.39 18.99 25.53
C GLY A 32 4.17 19.66 24.19
N ASP A 33 4.40 20.97 24.15
CA ASP A 33 4.21 21.82 22.95
C ASP A 33 5.52 22.45 22.45
N ASP A 34 6.66 22.07 23.03
CA ASP A 34 7.96 22.60 22.64
C ASP A 34 8.57 21.82 21.46
N GLY A 35 9.69 22.33 20.95
CA GLY A 35 10.38 21.71 19.81
C GLY A 35 10.99 20.32 20.09
N GLU A 36 11.09 19.92 21.37
CA GLU A 36 11.60 18.62 21.79
C GLU A 36 10.48 17.60 22.07
N ALA A 37 9.23 18.06 22.16
CA ALA A 37 8.06 17.20 22.31
C ALA A 37 8.06 16.08 21.26
N PRO A 38 7.86 14.82 21.67
CA PRO A 38 8.06 13.68 20.80
C PRO A 38 6.94 13.52 19.78
N VAL A 39 7.30 13.10 18.57
CA VAL A 39 6.38 12.70 17.51
C VAL A 39 6.65 11.24 17.18
N TYR A 40 5.62 10.41 17.28
CA TYR A 40 5.67 8.98 17.00
C TYR A 40 5.05 8.71 15.64
N ILE A 41 5.70 7.85 14.85
CA ILE A 41 5.29 7.51 13.48
C ILE A 41 5.31 5.99 13.36
N ARG A 42 4.25 5.41 12.79
CA ARG A 42 4.15 3.97 12.50
C ARG A 42 3.34 3.70 11.24
N GLU A 43 3.38 2.46 10.77
CA GLU A 43 2.48 1.97 9.74
C GLU A 43 1.33 1.13 10.33
N THR A 44 0.17 1.16 9.70
CA THR A 44 -0.99 0.34 10.13
C THR A 44 -0.76 -1.16 10.01
N SER A 45 0.15 -1.60 9.14
CA SER A 45 0.44 -3.03 8.91
C SER A 45 1.43 -3.63 9.93
N ASP A 46 2.28 -2.78 10.52
CA ASP A 46 3.20 -3.14 11.61
C ASP A 46 3.17 -2.07 12.70
N PRO A 47 2.13 -2.08 13.56
CA PRO A 47 1.94 -1.07 14.58
C PRO A 47 2.98 -1.14 15.72
N THR A 48 3.84 -2.17 15.71
CA THR A 48 4.89 -2.37 16.73
C THR A 48 6.20 -1.68 16.36
N ASN A 49 6.40 -1.41 15.06
CA ASN A 49 7.57 -0.69 14.57
C ASN A 49 7.30 0.82 14.56
N VAL A 50 7.72 1.47 15.64
CA VAL A 50 7.51 2.91 15.85
C VAL A 50 8.82 3.67 15.74
N VAL A 51 8.84 4.65 14.84
CA VAL A 51 9.92 5.63 14.75
C VAL A 51 9.56 6.85 15.60
N THR A 52 10.52 7.36 16.36
CA THR A 52 10.34 8.55 17.20
C THR A 52 11.23 9.69 16.70
N THR A 53 10.64 10.87 16.54
CA THR A 53 11.32 12.14 16.30
C THR A 53 10.82 13.19 17.29
N ASN A 54 11.12 14.47 17.07
CA ASN A 54 10.58 15.57 17.86
C ASN A 54 9.87 16.60 16.98
N ARG A 55 9.11 17.49 17.61
CA ARG A 55 8.28 18.50 16.94
C ARG A 55 9.10 19.38 15.99
N ARG A 56 10.28 19.84 16.40
CA ARG A 56 11.14 20.68 15.54
C ARG A 56 11.57 19.97 14.26
N LYS A 57 12.00 18.71 14.36
CA LYS A 57 12.41 17.92 13.19
C LYS A 57 11.21 17.56 12.31
N TRP A 58 10.08 17.23 12.93
CA TRP A 58 8.83 16.97 12.22
C TRP A 58 8.37 18.18 11.41
N ASP A 59 8.37 19.37 12.01
CA ASP A 59 7.96 20.60 11.32
C ASP A 59 8.89 20.91 10.14
N ALA A 60 10.21 20.77 10.33
CA ALA A 60 11.18 20.93 9.24
C ALA A 60 10.96 19.91 8.11
N PHE A 61 10.65 18.65 8.45
CA PHE A 61 10.34 17.61 7.48
C PHE A 61 9.08 17.96 6.67
N VAL A 62 7.99 18.37 7.33
CA VAL A 62 6.75 18.78 6.66
C VAL A 62 7.00 19.96 5.72
N LEU A 63 7.77 20.96 6.14
CA LEU A 63 8.14 22.09 5.28
C LEU A 63 8.93 21.64 4.04
N GLY A 64 9.86 20.70 4.19
CA GLY A 64 10.61 20.15 3.06
C GLY A 64 9.73 19.36 2.08
N VAL A 65 8.79 18.56 2.59
CA VAL A 65 7.78 17.87 1.77
C VAL A 65 6.92 18.87 1.00
N GLN A 66 6.43 19.92 1.66
CA GLN A 66 5.61 20.96 1.00
C GLN A 66 6.39 21.75 -0.04
N ALA A 67 7.71 21.89 0.13
CA ALA A 67 8.59 22.54 -0.83
C ALA A 67 8.96 21.64 -2.03
N GLY A 68 8.51 20.38 -2.06
CA GLY A 68 8.82 19.42 -3.11
C GLY A 68 10.25 18.89 -3.05
N GLU A 69 10.95 19.02 -1.91
CA GLU A 69 12.35 18.57 -1.77
C GLU A 69 12.51 17.06 -1.98
N PHE A 70 11.41 16.31 -1.85
CA PHE A 70 11.38 14.85 -1.95
C PHE A 70 10.79 14.31 -3.26
N ASP A 71 10.34 15.17 -4.18
CA ASP A 71 9.65 14.72 -5.41
C ASP A 71 10.56 13.89 -6.33
N HIS A 72 11.88 14.09 -6.26
CA HIS A 72 12.82 13.28 -7.04
C HIS A 72 12.86 11.81 -6.60
N PHE A 73 12.47 11.49 -5.36
CA PHE A 73 12.50 10.11 -4.85
C PHE A 73 11.39 9.23 -5.45
N VAL A 74 10.44 9.82 -6.18
CA VAL A 74 9.32 9.12 -6.83
C VAL A 74 9.61 8.84 -8.31
N GLU A 75 10.66 9.45 -8.89
CA GLU A 75 11.04 9.27 -10.29
C GLU A 75 11.49 7.80 -10.54
N GLY A 76 10.61 7.01 -11.17
CA GLY A 76 10.82 5.58 -11.45
C GLY A 76 9.73 4.63 -10.93
N VAL A 77 8.70 5.11 -10.23
CA VAL A 77 7.51 4.31 -9.85
C VAL A 77 6.47 4.31 -10.99
N GLU A 78 6.87 3.89 -12.19
CA GLU A 78 5.92 3.54 -13.25
C GLU A 78 5.56 2.06 -13.09
N GLY A 79 4.34 1.73 -12.63
CA GLY A 79 3.88 0.33 -12.61
C GLY A 79 2.91 -0.11 -11.52
N VAL A 80 2.25 0.78 -10.77
CA VAL A 80 1.10 0.37 -9.96
C VAL A 80 -0.19 0.57 -10.77
N GLU A 81 -0.27 -0.07 -11.93
CA GLU A 81 -1.52 -0.20 -12.68
C GLU A 81 -2.32 -1.39 -12.14
N GLY A 82 -3.59 -1.14 -11.81
CA GLY A 82 -4.70 -2.08 -11.69
C GLY A 82 -4.41 -3.52 -11.25
N VAL A 83 -4.77 -3.87 -10.01
CA VAL A 83 -5.21 -5.23 -9.72
C VAL A 83 -6.63 -5.40 -10.27
N GLU A 84 -6.76 -5.41 -11.59
CA GLU A 84 -7.91 -5.99 -12.27
C GLU A 84 -7.50 -7.39 -12.73
N GLY A 85 -8.18 -8.41 -12.22
CA GLY A 85 -8.09 -9.77 -12.75
C GLY A 85 -6.79 -10.51 -12.44
N ALA A 86 -6.64 -11.00 -11.20
CA ALA A 86 -5.88 -12.22 -10.99
C ALA A 86 -6.68 -13.39 -11.61
N GLU A 87 -6.62 -13.50 -12.93
CA GLU A 87 -6.92 -14.74 -13.62
C GLU A 87 -5.90 -15.78 -13.13
N ASN A 88 -6.42 -16.74 -12.38
CA ASN A 88 -5.69 -17.91 -11.91
C ASN A 88 -5.02 -18.56 -13.13
N PRO A 89 -3.68 -18.66 -13.19
CA PRO A 89 -3.04 -19.31 -14.33
C PRO A 89 -3.56 -20.74 -14.38
N ALA A 90 -4.19 -21.06 -15.51
CA ALA A 90 -4.87 -22.31 -15.79
C ALA A 90 -4.20 -23.51 -15.11
N ASP A 91 -4.95 -24.17 -14.24
CA ASP A 91 -4.69 -25.56 -13.86
C ASP A 91 -4.90 -26.41 -15.13
N PRO A 92 -3.89 -27.09 -15.69
CA PRO A 92 -4.06 -27.87 -16.91
C PRO A 92 -4.75 -29.21 -16.68
N ALA A 93 -5.51 -29.37 -15.58
CA ALA A 93 -6.09 -30.63 -15.16
C ALA A 93 -7.60 -30.56 -14.95
N ASP A 94 -8.38 -30.06 -15.93
CA ASP A 94 -9.76 -30.52 -16.04
C ASP A 94 -10.32 -30.42 -17.46
N SER A 95 -11.05 -31.45 -17.87
CA SER A 95 -11.89 -31.54 -19.07
C SER A 95 -11.22 -31.80 -20.42
N ALA A 96 -10.51 -32.93 -20.49
CA ALA A 96 -10.56 -33.76 -21.70
C ALA A 96 -11.78 -34.70 -21.61
N ASP A 97 -12.96 -34.25 -22.03
CA ASP A 97 -13.99 -35.13 -22.61
C ASP A 97 -15.12 -34.32 -23.26
N SER A 98 -15.08 -34.21 -24.59
CA SER A 98 -16.24 -34.11 -25.49
C SER A 98 -15.76 -33.73 -26.89
N ALA A 99 -15.15 -34.70 -27.57
CA ALA A 99 -15.04 -34.64 -29.02
C ALA A 99 -16.36 -35.18 -29.61
N ASP A 100 -17.21 -34.23 -29.98
CA ASP A 100 -18.31 -34.40 -30.91
C ASP A 100 -17.83 -35.16 -32.16
N THR A 101 -18.40 -36.34 -32.37
CA THR A 101 -18.16 -37.19 -33.53
C THR A 101 -18.96 -36.61 -34.70
N THR A 102 -18.37 -35.66 -35.41
CA THR A 102 -18.81 -35.30 -36.76
C THR A 102 -17.65 -35.32 -37.75
N GLY A 103 -17.71 -36.29 -38.67
CA GLY A 103 -17.30 -36.06 -40.05
C GLY A 103 -16.06 -36.80 -40.54
N LEU A 104 -16.20 -38.07 -40.88
CA LEU A 104 -15.41 -38.66 -41.97
C LEU A 104 -16.27 -39.63 -42.80
N GLY A 105 -16.56 -39.21 -44.04
CA GLY A 105 -16.81 -40.14 -45.14
C GLY A 105 -18.11 -39.96 -45.92
N ASN A 106 -18.12 -39.04 -46.90
CA ASN A 106 -18.43 -39.47 -48.26
C ASN A 106 -17.84 -38.50 -49.30
N ARG A 107 -17.13 -39.06 -50.29
CA ARG A 107 -16.56 -38.36 -51.45
C ARG A 107 -17.67 -38.07 -52.49
N PRO A 108 -17.53 -37.00 -53.30
CA PRO A 108 -18.49 -36.69 -54.37
C PRO A 108 -18.19 -37.38 -55.72
N ASP A 109 -19.29 -37.63 -56.42
CA ASP A 109 -19.57 -37.72 -57.87
C ASP A 109 -18.89 -38.75 -58.79
N ALA A 110 -19.72 -39.70 -59.28
CA ALA A 110 -19.97 -39.97 -60.71
C ALA A 110 -21.22 -40.86 -60.89
#